data_AF-A0AAN6IM00-F1
#
_entry.id   AF-A0AAN6IM00-F1
#
_cell.length_a   1.000
_cell.length_b   1.000
_cell.length_c   1.000
_cell.angle_alpha   90.00
_cell.angle_beta   90.00
_cell.angle_gamma   90.00
#
_symmetry.space_group_name_H-M   'P 1'
#
loop_
_entity.id
_entity.type
_entity.pdbx_description
1 polymer ?
#
loop_
_entity_poly.entity_id
_entity_poly.type
_entity_poly.pdbx_seq_one_letter_code
_entity_poly.pdbx_strand_id
1 'polypeptide(L)'
;SAPEAFTYLIKDKHMNMLTTDTGIFSQGELMSRYHILNERYAKDIIIEAETLKTIVGQQILPAAFEYRKTLAESAAALKVVGVEAEPEVRILNELTPQVVTLQNRYESLAKAVAKLIDEESEDSNKHAQAAYDNVAPVIAAVRDAADALETSVADKFWPLPKYTELLLTI
;
A
#
# COMPACT_ATOMS: atom_id res chain seq x y z
N SER A 1 -13.73 11.90 -1.90
CA SER A 1 -13.08 10.84 -1.08
C SER A 1 -14.12 10.15 -0.19
N ALA A 2 -13.79 9.03 0.49
CA ALA A 2 -14.71 8.45 1.48
C ALA A 2 -15.01 9.41 2.65
N PRO A 3 -14.02 10.10 3.26
CA PRO A 3 -14.28 11.13 4.28
C PRO A 3 -15.19 12.26 3.80
N GLU A 4 -15.00 12.74 2.56
CA GLU A 4 -15.86 13.75 1.94
C GLU A 4 -17.31 13.25 1.80
N ALA A 5 -17.51 12.00 1.38
CA ALA A 5 -18.84 11.41 1.27
C ALA A 5 -19.54 11.35 2.64
N PHE A 6 -18.82 11.04 3.72
CA PHE A 6 -19.38 11.01 5.07
C PHE A 6 -19.92 12.38 5.51
N THR A 7 -19.33 13.50 5.05
CA THR A 7 -19.81 14.85 5.38
C THR A 7 -21.24 15.12 4.88
N TYR A 8 -21.71 14.38 3.87
CA TYR A 8 -23.09 14.54 3.40
C TYR A 8 -24.12 14.04 4.43
N LEU A 9 -23.75 13.16 5.36
CA LEU A 9 -24.65 12.71 6.43
C LEU A 9 -25.06 13.86 7.35
N ILE A 10 -24.15 14.80 7.59
CA ILE A 10 -24.36 15.92 8.51
C ILE A 10 -24.87 17.19 7.83
N LYS A 11 -25.07 17.19 6.50
CA LYS A 11 -25.69 18.32 5.79
C LYS A 11 -27.17 18.40 6.14
N ASP A 12 -27.67 19.61 6.38
CA ASP A 12 -29.03 19.89 6.86
C ASP A 12 -30.12 19.10 6.11
N LYS A 13 -30.05 19.04 4.78
CA LYS A 13 -31.01 18.29 3.96
C LYS A 13 -31.06 16.80 4.33
N HIS A 14 -29.91 16.16 4.51
CA HIS A 14 -29.82 14.73 4.79
C HIS A 14 -30.05 14.44 6.27
N MET A 15 -29.55 15.29 7.15
CA MET A 15 -29.78 15.20 8.59
C MET A 15 -31.28 15.32 8.89
N ASN A 16 -31.99 16.30 8.32
CA ASN A 16 -33.43 16.46 8.52
C ASN A 16 -34.23 15.28 7.99
N MET A 17 -33.86 14.76 6.81
CA MET A 17 -34.48 13.56 6.24
C MET A 17 -34.32 12.34 7.17
N LEU A 18 -33.11 12.09 7.68
CA LEU A 18 -32.79 10.91 8.48
C LEU A 18 -33.29 11.00 9.93
N THR A 19 -33.55 12.20 10.42
CA THR A 19 -34.00 12.45 11.80
C THR A 19 -35.48 12.78 11.90
N THR A 20 -35.93 13.82 11.20
CA THR A 20 -37.28 14.38 11.35
C THR A 20 -38.29 13.70 10.41
N ASP A 21 -37.93 13.54 9.14
CA ASP A 21 -38.87 13.03 8.14
C ASP A 21 -39.10 11.51 8.25
N THR A 22 -38.02 10.77 8.53
CA THR A 22 -38.05 9.30 8.60
C THR A 22 -38.08 8.76 10.03
N GLY A 23 -37.62 9.54 11.02
CA GLY A 23 -37.56 9.10 12.41
C GLY A 23 -36.59 7.94 12.68
N ILE A 24 -35.66 7.65 11.76
CA ILE A 24 -34.76 6.48 11.85
C ILE A 24 -33.62 6.72 12.86
N PHE A 25 -33.11 7.94 12.94
CA PHE A 25 -32.04 8.32 13.86
C PHE A 25 -32.41 9.54 14.70
N SER A 26 -31.87 9.62 15.91
CA SER A 26 -31.70 10.88 16.61
C SER A 26 -30.49 11.65 16.06
N GLN A 27 -30.46 12.96 16.27
CA GLN A 27 -29.31 13.80 15.85
C GLN A 27 -27.99 13.32 16.49
N GLY A 28 -28.04 12.91 17.76
CA GLY A 28 -26.88 12.36 18.47
C GLY A 28 -26.36 11.08 17.82
N GLU A 29 -27.26 10.13 17.51
CA GLU A 29 -26.87 8.87 16.84
C GLU A 29 -26.27 9.11 15.46
N LEU A 30 -26.82 10.04 14.68
CA LEU A 30 -26.28 10.37 13.35
C LEU A 30 -24.87 10.95 13.44
N MET A 31 -24.63 11.87 14.40
CA MET A 31 -23.30 12.43 14.64
C MET A 31 -22.32 11.36 15.14
N SER A 32 -22.74 10.49 16.07
CA SER A 32 -21.91 9.37 16.52
C SER A 32 -21.53 8.44 15.37
N ARG A 33 -22.48 8.11 14.47
CA ARG A 33 -22.19 7.31 13.27
C ARG A 33 -21.20 7.99 12.34
N TYR A 34 -21.36 9.29 12.11
CA TYR A 34 -20.42 10.07 11.31
C TYR A 34 -18.99 10.00 11.89
N HIS A 35 -18.83 10.20 13.19
CA HIS A 35 -17.53 10.10 13.86
C HIS A 35 -16.93 8.69 13.74
N ILE A 36 -17.72 7.65 14.02
CA ILE A 36 -17.27 6.25 13.90
C ILE A 36 -16.82 5.90 12.48
N LEU A 37 -17.53 6.38 11.46
CA LEU A 37 -17.16 6.13 10.06
C LEU A 37 -15.82 6.75 9.70
N ASN A 38 -15.57 8.00 10.13
CA ASN A 38 -14.29 8.67 9.88
C ASN A 38 -13.14 7.99 10.64
N GLU A 39 -13.35 7.69 11.92
CA GLU A 39 -12.35 7.01 12.75
C GLU A 39 -11.99 5.63 12.20
N ARG A 40 -13.02 4.85 11.83
CA ARG A 40 -12.82 3.54 11.19
C ARG A 40 -12.03 3.66 9.90
N TYR A 41 -12.39 4.61 9.04
CA TYR A 41 -11.70 4.80 7.77
C TYR A 41 -10.21 5.09 7.97
N ALA A 42 -9.87 5.99 8.89
CA ALA A 42 -8.48 6.29 9.19
C ALA A 42 -7.71 5.06 9.70
N LYS A 43 -8.31 4.29 10.62
CA LYS A 43 -7.73 3.05 11.16
C LYS A 43 -7.53 1.98 10.09
N ASP A 44 -8.52 1.78 9.23
CA ASP A 44 -8.45 0.81 8.14
C ASP A 44 -7.25 1.14 7.23
N ILE A 45 -7.08 2.41 6.85
CA ILE A 45 -5.91 2.87 6.04
C ILE A 45 -4.58 2.66 6.78
N ILE A 46 -4.51 2.95 8.09
CA ILE A 46 -3.30 2.73 8.88
C ILE A 46 -2.93 1.24 8.89
N ILE A 47 -3.89 0.36 9.14
CA ILE A 47 -3.68 -1.09 9.17
C ILE A 47 -3.22 -1.59 7.79
N GLU A 48 -3.87 -1.15 6.71
CA GLU A 48 -3.45 -1.48 5.34
C GLU A 48 -2.02 -1.03 5.06
N ALA A 49 -1.64 0.17 5.51
CA ALA A 49 -0.30 0.69 5.31
C ALA A 49 0.76 -0.08 6.11
N GLU A 50 0.48 -0.44 7.37
CA GLU A 50 1.39 -1.20 8.22
C GLU A 50 1.55 -2.66 7.75
N THR A 51 0.46 -3.28 7.31
CA THR A 51 0.50 -4.62 6.72
C THR A 51 1.29 -4.60 5.42
N LEU A 52 1.06 -3.62 4.54
CA LEU A 52 1.84 -3.45 3.31
C LEU A 52 3.33 -3.21 3.59
N LYS A 53 3.67 -2.37 4.56
CA LYS A 53 5.04 -2.15 5.03
C LYS A 53 5.69 -3.48 5.44
N THR A 54 4.98 -4.28 6.21
CA THR A 54 5.47 -5.59 6.68
C THR A 54 5.71 -6.54 5.50
N ILE A 55 4.74 -6.67 4.58
CA ILE A 55 4.85 -7.52 3.39
C ILE A 55 6.04 -7.08 2.51
N VAL A 56 6.14 -5.79 2.21
CA VAL A 56 7.20 -5.27 1.33
C VAL A 56 8.58 -5.42 1.97
N GLY A 57 8.71 -5.03 3.23
CA GLY A 57 9.99 -5.04 3.96
C GLY A 57 10.50 -6.45 4.29
N GLN A 58 9.60 -7.39 4.59
CA GLN A 58 9.98 -8.74 5.03
C GLN A 58 9.91 -9.80 3.94
N GLN A 59 9.17 -9.56 2.85
CA GLN A 59 8.96 -10.57 1.80
C GLN A 59 9.47 -10.07 0.45
N ILE A 60 8.90 -8.99 -0.08
CA ILE A 60 9.14 -8.56 -1.48
C ILE A 60 10.58 -8.06 -1.69
N LEU A 61 11.06 -7.13 -0.85
CA LEU A 61 12.43 -6.60 -0.97
C LEU A 61 13.49 -7.69 -0.77
N PRO A 62 13.42 -8.56 0.27
CA PRO A 62 14.34 -9.69 0.41
C PRO A 62 14.35 -10.63 -0.80
N ALA A 63 13.18 -10.99 -1.35
CA ALA A 63 13.07 -11.83 -2.54
C ALA A 63 13.78 -11.22 -3.75
N ALA A 64 13.61 -9.91 -3.96
CA ALA A 64 14.27 -9.19 -5.05
C ALA A 64 15.80 -9.11 -4.85
N PHE A 65 16.26 -8.94 -3.62
CA PHE A 65 17.69 -8.97 -3.30
C PHE A 65 18.29 -10.36 -3.52
N GLU A 66 17.58 -11.42 -3.15
CA GLU A 66 18.02 -12.79 -3.35
C GLU A 66 18.13 -13.12 -4.85
N TYR A 67 17.12 -12.76 -5.65
CA TYR A 67 17.17 -12.97 -7.10
C TYR A 67 18.35 -12.21 -7.75
N ARG A 68 18.54 -10.93 -7.37
CA ARG A 68 19.69 -10.13 -7.85
C ARG A 68 21.03 -10.74 -7.43
N LYS A 69 21.13 -11.31 -6.22
CA LYS A 69 22.32 -12.01 -5.76
C LYS A 69 22.61 -13.22 -6.64
N THR A 70 21.62 -14.07 -6.92
CA THR A 70 21.79 -15.24 -7.79
C THR A 70 22.26 -14.86 -9.19
N LEU A 71 21.69 -13.80 -9.79
CA LEU A 71 22.13 -13.31 -11.11
C LEU A 71 23.58 -12.81 -11.07
N ALA A 72 23.96 -12.08 -10.02
CA ALA A 72 25.32 -11.57 -9.87
C ALA A 72 26.35 -12.70 -9.66
N GLU A 73 26.01 -13.72 -8.87
CA GLU A 73 26.83 -14.92 -8.67
C GLU A 73 27.00 -15.70 -9.99
N SER A 74 25.94 -15.86 -10.77
CA SER A 74 26.00 -16.48 -12.11
C SER A 74 26.93 -15.70 -13.04
N ALA A 75 26.77 -14.37 -13.09
CA ALA A 75 27.61 -13.51 -13.92
C ALA A 75 29.10 -13.57 -13.53
N ALA A 76 29.38 -13.65 -12.23
CA ALA A 76 30.74 -13.82 -11.73
C ALA A 76 31.33 -15.19 -12.10
N ALA A 77 30.55 -16.27 -11.96
CA ALA A 77 30.98 -17.62 -12.30
C ALA A 77 31.30 -17.76 -13.80
N LEU A 78 30.47 -17.19 -14.68
CA LEU A 78 30.72 -17.19 -16.13
C LEU A 78 32.01 -16.47 -16.50
N LYS A 79 32.27 -15.31 -15.88
CA LYS A 79 33.54 -14.58 -16.09
C LYS A 79 34.76 -15.38 -15.68
N VAL A 80 34.67 -16.16 -14.59
CA VAL A 80 35.77 -17.02 -14.12
C VAL A 80 36.13 -18.10 -15.15
N VAL A 81 35.14 -18.66 -15.85
CA VAL A 81 35.36 -19.67 -16.90
C VAL A 81 35.63 -19.06 -18.29
N GLY A 82 35.75 -17.73 -18.37
CA GLY A 82 36.04 -17.00 -19.61
C GLY A 82 34.85 -16.86 -20.56
N VAL A 83 33.62 -17.01 -20.06
CA VAL A 83 32.38 -16.83 -20.82
C VAL A 83 31.80 -15.44 -20.56
N GLU A 84 31.24 -14.83 -21.60
CA GLU A 84 30.58 -13.54 -21.50
C GLU A 84 29.28 -13.63 -20.69
N ALA A 85 29.09 -12.70 -19.77
CA ALA A 85 27.94 -12.63 -18.85
C ALA A 85 27.02 -11.44 -19.13
N GLU A 86 26.97 -10.98 -20.39
CA GLU A 86 26.14 -9.85 -20.82
C GLU A 86 24.65 -10.06 -20.49
N PRO A 87 24.05 -11.26 -20.70
CA PRO A 87 22.63 -11.47 -20.41
C PRO A 87 22.25 -11.24 -18.94
N GLU A 88 23.03 -11.78 -18.00
CA GLU A 88 22.79 -11.60 -16.56
C GLU A 88 22.97 -10.15 -16.13
N VAL A 89 24.02 -9.49 -16.65
CA VAL A 89 24.30 -8.07 -16.35
C VAL A 89 23.18 -7.18 -16.87
N ARG A 90 22.63 -7.48 -18.05
CA ARG A 90 21.50 -6.74 -18.62
C ARG A 90 20.26 -6.82 -17.74
N ILE A 91 19.88 -8.02 -17.31
CA ILE A 91 18.73 -8.22 -16.40
C ILE A 91 18.96 -7.47 -15.07
N LEU A 92 20.18 -7.52 -14.52
CA LEU A 92 20.53 -6.78 -13.31
C LEU A 92 20.39 -5.26 -13.46
N ASN A 93 20.75 -4.71 -14.63
CA ASN A 93 20.61 -3.29 -14.93
C ASN A 93 19.14 -2.86 -15.06
N GLU A 94 18.27 -3.76 -15.54
CA GLU A 94 16.82 -3.52 -15.62
C GLU A 94 16.15 -3.63 -14.24
N LEU A 95 16.52 -4.60 -13.41
CA LEU A 95 15.94 -4.83 -12.07
C LEU A 95 16.34 -3.77 -11.04
N THR A 96 17.60 -3.34 -11.07
CA THR A 96 18.15 -2.43 -10.04
C THR A 96 17.32 -1.14 -9.87
N PRO A 97 16.94 -0.39 -10.92
CA PRO A 97 16.11 0.80 -10.76
C PRO A 97 14.70 0.50 -10.22
N GLN A 98 14.11 -0.65 -10.54
CA GLN A 98 12.81 -1.06 -9.99
C GLN A 98 12.90 -1.30 -8.48
N VAL A 99 13.94 -2.02 -8.04
CA VAL A 99 14.19 -2.28 -6.61
C VAL A 99 14.47 -1.00 -5.83
N VAL A 100 15.26 -0.07 -6.41
CA VAL A 100 15.49 1.26 -5.82
C VAL A 100 14.17 2.04 -5.70
N THR A 101 13.33 1.97 -6.72
CA THR A 101 12.01 2.63 -6.70
C THR A 101 11.13 2.08 -5.58
N LEU A 102 11.04 0.76 -5.44
CA LEU A 102 10.27 0.12 -4.37
C LEU A 102 10.82 0.48 -2.98
N GLN A 103 12.15 0.47 -2.81
CA GLN A 103 12.81 0.86 -1.56
C GLN A 103 12.47 2.31 -1.16
N ASN A 104 12.55 3.25 -2.11
CA ASN A 104 12.23 4.65 -1.86
C ASN A 104 10.74 4.83 -1.49
N ARG A 105 9.83 4.14 -2.19
CA ARG A 105 8.39 4.19 -1.90
C ARG A 105 8.05 3.55 -0.56
N TYR A 106 8.73 2.46 -0.19
CA TYR A 106 8.64 1.83 1.13
C TYR A 106 9.03 2.81 2.25
N GLU A 107 10.12 3.56 2.07
CA GLU A 107 10.53 4.58 3.04
C GLU A 107 9.54 5.76 3.11
N SER A 108 8.99 6.18 1.97
CA SER A 108 7.91 7.17 1.93
C SER A 108 6.67 6.70 2.68
N LEU A 109 6.28 5.42 2.51
CA LEU A 109 5.15 4.81 3.23
C LEU A 109 5.40 4.82 4.73
N ALA A 110 6.58 4.35 5.17
CA ALA A 110 6.93 4.32 6.58
C ALA A 110 6.85 5.72 7.22
N LYS A 111 7.33 6.77 6.52
CA LYS A 111 7.26 8.16 6.99
C LYS A 111 5.82 8.69 7.01
N ALA A 112 5.04 8.43 5.96
CA ALA A 112 3.66 8.91 5.86
C ALA A 112 2.76 8.30 6.95
N VAL A 113 2.92 7.00 7.23
CA VAL A 113 2.17 6.30 8.27
C VAL A 113 2.57 6.78 9.66
N ALA A 114 3.87 6.89 9.95
CA ALA A 114 4.33 7.41 11.23
C ALA A 114 3.80 8.82 11.50
N LYS A 115 3.87 9.70 10.49
CA LYS A 115 3.33 11.06 10.58
C LYS A 115 1.82 11.06 10.84
N LEU A 116 1.05 10.21 10.15
CA LEU A 116 -0.39 10.13 10.35
C LEU A 116 -0.74 9.70 11.78
N ILE A 117 -0.01 8.70 12.33
CA ILE A 117 -0.20 8.23 13.70
C ILE A 117 0.14 9.33 14.72
N ASP A 118 1.23 10.07 14.50
CA ASP A 118 1.63 11.17 15.39
C ASP A 118 0.66 12.37 15.33
N GLU A 119 -0.01 12.58 14.20
CA GLU A 119 -0.99 13.65 13.95
C GLU A 119 -2.44 13.21 14.27
N GLU A 120 -2.63 12.27 15.20
CA GLU A 120 -3.96 11.91 15.68
C GLU A 120 -4.71 13.17 16.16
N SER A 121 -5.85 13.47 15.52
CA SER A 121 -6.63 14.67 15.78
C SER A 121 -7.90 14.32 16.52
N GLU A 122 -8.31 15.18 17.47
CA GLU A 122 -9.66 15.11 18.06
C GLU A 122 -10.76 15.25 16.99
N ASP A 123 -10.46 15.89 15.86
CA ASP A 123 -11.35 15.96 14.71
C ASP A 123 -11.16 14.72 13.82
N SER A 124 -12.00 13.71 14.07
CA SER A 124 -12.07 12.47 13.30
C SER A 124 -12.11 12.68 11.78
N ASN A 125 -12.75 13.75 11.27
CA ASN A 125 -12.85 14.00 9.84
C ASN A 125 -11.52 14.48 9.25
N LYS A 126 -10.82 15.38 9.95
CA LYS A 126 -9.49 15.83 9.52
C LYS A 126 -8.50 14.67 9.48
N HIS A 127 -8.53 13.81 10.50
CA HIS A 127 -7.67 12.65 10.55
C HIS A 127 -7.98 11.66 9.41
N ALA A 128 -9.25 11.38 9.15
CA ALA A 128 -9.67 10.54 8.02
C ALA A 128 -9.28 11.15 6.66
N GLN A 129 -9.41 12.47 6.50
CA GLN A 129 -9.01 13.15 5.28
C GLN A 129 -7.49 13.14 5.10
N ALA A 130 -6.71 13.33 6.17
CA ALA A 130 -5.25 13.19 6.14
C ALA A 130 -4.82 11.76 5.75
N ALA A 131 -5.52 10.74 6.23
CA ALA A 131 -5.27 9.34 5.84
C ALA A 131 -5.51 9.13 4.33
N TYR A 132 -6.61 9.69 3.80
CA TYR A 132 -6.91 9.63 2.36
C TYR A 132 -5.90 10.44 1.51
N ASP A 133 -5.52 11.65 1.92
CA ASP A 133 -4.67 12.52 1.09
C ASP A 133 -3.19 12.13 1.15
N ASN A 134 -2.70 11.69 2.30
CA ASN A 134 -1.27 11.51 2.54
C ASN A 134 -0.82 10.04 2.53
N VAL A 135 -1.68 9.08 2.88
CA VAL A 135 -1.28 7.67 3.02
C VAL A 135 -1.82 6.81 1.88
N ALA A 136 -3.09 6.95 1.52
CA ALA A 136 -3.69 6.15 0.44
C ALA A 136 -2.94 6.24 -0.92
N PRO A 137 -2.46 7.42 -1.37
CA PRO A 137 -1.69 7.51 -2.61
C PRO A 137 -0.32 6.83 -2.50
N VAL A 138 0.28 6.82 -1.31
CA VAL A 138 1.57 6.18 -1.07
C VAL A 138 1.43 4.66 -1.03
N ILE A 139 0.34 4.14 -0.45
CA ILE A 139 -0.04 2.71 -0.55
C ILE A 139 -0.14 2.29 -2.02
N ALA A 140 -0.90 3.05 -2.84
CA ALA A 140 -1.05 2.76 -4.26
C ALA A 140 0.30 2.79 -5.00
N ALA A 141 1.14 3.79 -4.71
CA ALA A 141 2.47 3.86 -5.32
C ALA A 141 3.35 2.65 -4.93
N VAL A 142 3.36 2.23 -3.67
CA VAL A 142 4.12 1.04 -3.26
C VAL A 142 3.63 -0.20 -4.01
N ARG A 143 2.31 -0.36 -4.16
CA ARG A 143 1.70 -1.45 -4.93
C ARG A 143 2.14 -1.44 -6.38
N ASP A 144 2.06 -0.30 -7.08
CA ASP A 144 2.48 -0.23 -8.49
C ASP A 144 3.96 -0.63 -8.69
N ALA A 145 4.83 -0.27 -7.72
CA ALA A 145 6.24 -0.65 -7.77
C ALA A 145 6.47 -2.14 -7.46
N ALA A 146 5.66 -2.72 -6.57
CA ALA A 146 5.68 -4.15 -6.28
C ALA A 146 5.17 -4.98 -7.47
N ASP A 147 4.06 -4.57 -8.09
CA ASP A 147 3.47 -5.23 -9.27
C ASP A 147 4.45 -5.19 -10.46
N ALA A 148 5.16 -4.07 -10.65
CA ALA A 148 6.21 -3.99 -11.67
C ALA A 148 7.37 -4.98 -11.39
N LEU A 149 7.70 -5.20 -10.12
CA LEU A 149 8.77 -6.11 -9.72
C LEU A 149 8.34 -7.59 -9.84
N GLU A 150 7.06 -7.90 -9.61
CA GLU A 150 6.46 -9.22 -9.82
C GLU A 150 6.70 -9.75 -11.25
N THR A 151 6.64 -8.86 -12.24
CA THR A 151 6.85 -9.22 -13.65
C THR A 151 8.31 -9.52 -14.00
N SER A 152 9.25 -8.91 -13.28
CA SER A 152 10.68 -9.02 -13.58
C SER A 152 11.40 -10.06 -12.73
N VAL A 153 10.92 -10.33 -11.51
CA VAL A 153 11.50 -11.33 -10.61
C VAL A 153 11.05 -12.73 -11.03
N ALA A 154 12.00 -13.67 -11.06
CA ALA A 154 11.67 -15.05 -11.39
C ALA A 154 10.72 -15.66 -10.35
N ASP A 155 9.70 -16.38 -10.84
CA ASP A 155 8.60 -16.97 -10.07
C ASP A 155 9.06 -17.75 -8.83
N LYS A 156 10.15 -18.53 -8.97
CA LYS A 156 10.77 -19.29 -7.88
C LYS A 156 11.13 -18.45 -6.64
N PHE A 157 11.48 -17.18 -6.82
CA PHE A 157 11.87 -16.28 -5.73
C PHE A 157 10.70 -15.43 -5.24
N TRP A 158 9.60 -15.36 -6.00
CA TRP A 158 8.48 -14.50 -5.65
C TRP A 158 7.68 -15.11 -4.49
N PRO A 159 7.52 -14.42 -3.36
CA PRO A 159 6.98 -15.03 -2.14
C PRO A 159 5.45 -15.05 -2.08
N LEU A 160 4.78 -14.31 -2.96
CA LEU A 160 3.33 -14.15 -2.95
C LEU A 160 2.70 -14.93 -4.11
N PRO A 161 1.54 -15.57 -3.92
CA PRO A 161 0.82 -16.17 -5.04
C PRO A 161 0.37 -15.10 -6.02
N LYS A 162 0.52 -15.39 -7.31
CA LYS A 162 0.09 -14.48 -8.38
C LYS A 162 -1.42 -14.45 -8.48
N TYR A 163 -1.99 -13.37 -9.05
CA TYR A 163 -3.43 -13.27 -9.25
C TYR A 163 -4.04 -14.45 -10.01
N THR A 164 -3.32 -14.94 -11.02
CA THR A 164 -3.75 -16.13 -11.79
C THR A 164 -3.87 -17.36 -10.88
N GLU A 165 -2.94 -17.54 -9.95
CA GLU A 165 -2.94 -18.66 -9.02
C GLU A 165 -4.07 -18.52 -7.99
N LEU A 166 -4.28 -17.32 -7.46
CA LEU A 166 -5.38 -17.02 -6.52
C LEU A 166 -6.76 -17.24 -7.15
N LEU A 167 -6.91 -16.96 -8.45
CA LEU A 167 -8.21 -16.98 -9.12
C LEU A 167 -8.53 -18.30 -9.83
N LEU A 168 -7.51 -19.05 -10.28
CA LEU A 168 -7.69 -20.26 -11.10
C LEU A 168 -7.26 -21.55 -10.41
N THR A 169 -6.58 -21.48 -9.27
CA THR A 169 -6.20 -22.66 -8.48
C THR A 169 -7.16 -22.82 -7.32
N ILE A 170 -8.36 -23.34 -7.64
CA ILE A 170 -9.30 -23.97 -6.69
C ILE A 170 -9.52 -25.41 -7.14
#